data_AF-A0AAE0TV32-F1
#
_entry.id   AF-A0AAE0TV32-F1
#
_cell.length_a   1.000
_cell.length_b   1.000
_cell.length_c   1.000
_cell.angle_alpha   90.00
_cell.angle_beta   90.00
_cell.angle_gamma   90.00
#
_symmetry.space_group_name_H-M   'P 1'
#
loop_
_entity.id
_entity.type
_entity.pdbx_description
1 polymer ?
#
loop_
_entity_poly.entity_id
_entity_poly.type
_entity_poly.pdbx_seq_one_letter_code
_entity_poly.pdbx_strand_id
1 'polypeptide(L)'
;MADGESPRRKAQVVVAPTRPPVTGQKTVFLAGTTSRTSGPEWRDILTEALSHLPVTIFNPLRHDWDSSWKEDISFSPFREQVEWELDMQEQADLVVKRGNVQIVSQRLGIDFLDAEEDLAGAVTTKIQRLLQEQASDRT
;
A
#
# COMPACT_ATOMS: atom_id res chain seq x y z
N MET A 1 -23.48 -24.11 -18.75
CA MET A 1 -23.41 -23.44 -17.44
C MET A 1 -21.94 -23.12 -17.23
N ALA A 2 -21.57 -21.86 -17.35
CA ALA A 2 -20.19 -21.44 -17.15
C ALA A 2 -20.03 -21.12 -15.66
N ASP A 3 -19.28 -21.94 -14.94
CA ASP A 3 -18.91 -21.66 -13.57
C ASP A 3 -18.03 -20.41 -13.55
N GLY A 4 -18.62 -19.29 -13.11
CA GLY A 4 -17.91 -18.06 -12.85
C GLY A 4 -17.07 -18.22 -11.58
N GLU A 5 -15.88 -18.81 -11.70
CA GLU A 5 -14.90 -18.76 -10.62
C GLU A 5 -14.44 -17.32 -10.48
N SER A 6 -14.97 -16.63 -9.45
CA SER A 6 -14.44 -15.33 -9.03
C SER A 6 -12.93 -15.48 -8.81
N PRO A 7 -12.08 -14.56 -9.32
CA PRO A 7 -10.64 -14.71 -9.20
C PRO A 7 -10.27 -14.86 -7.73
N ARG A 8 -9.58 -15.97 -7.39
CA ARG A 8 -9.16 -16.22 -6.00
C ARG A 8 -8.20 -15.12 -5.57
N ARG A 9 -8.58 -14.40 -4.51
CA ARG A 9 -7.71 -13.43 -3.84
C ARG A 9 -6.46 -14.16 -3.34
N LYS A 10 -5.29 -13.68 -3.77
CA LYS A 10 -3.97 -14.15 -3.32
C LYS A 10 -3.27 -13.14 -2.43
N ALA A 11 -3.67 -11.88 -2.50
CA ALA A 11 -3.07 -10.84 -1.69
C ALA A 11 -3.58 -10.90 -0.24
N GLN A 12 -2.66 -10.72 0.71
CA GLN A 12 -2.95 -10.47 2.10
C GLN A 12 -2.94 -8.96 2.35
N VAL A 13 -3.93 -8.45 3.08
CA VAL A 13 -3.97 -7.05 3.51
C VAL A 13 -3.79 -7.01 5.02
N VAL A 14 -2.80 -6.26 5.46
CA VAL A 14 -2.47 -6.06 6.88
C VAL A 14 -2.68 -4.59 7.20
N VAL A 15 -3.58 -4.32 8.14
CA VAL A 15 -3.98 -2.96 8.52
C VAL A 15 -3.42 -2.63 9.89
N ALA A 16 -2.94 -1.41 10.09
CA ALA A 16 -2.45 -0.96 11.38
C ALA A 16 -3.52 -1.07 12.49
N PRO A 17 -3.16 -1.45 13.73
CA PRO A 17 -1.81 -1.78 14.21
C PRO A 17 -1.47 -3.29 14.13
N THR A 18 -2.26 -4.09 13.40
CA THR A 18 -2.11 -5.56 13.42
C THR A 18 -0.79 -6.02 12.79
N ARG A 19 -0.23 -7.13 13.29
CA ARG A 19 1.06 -7.70 12.86
C ARG A 19 0.97 -9.23 12.65
N PRO A 20 0.09 -9.73 11.78
CA PRO A 20 0.06 -11.16 11.45
C PRO A 20 1.32 -11.56 10.65
N PRO A 21 1.67 -12.85 10.58
CA PRO A 21 2.72 -13.33 9.71
C PRO A 21 2.46 -12.96 8.23
N VAL A 22 3.53 -12.57 7.53
CA VAL A 22 3.49 -12.27 6.09
C VAL A 22 3.30 -13.56 5.30
N THR A 23 2.31 -13.57 4.41
CA THR A 23 2.01 -14.73 3.53
C THR A 23 2.35 -14.48 2.06
N GLY A 24 2.60 -13.22 1.67
CA GLY A 24 2.96 -12.82 0.33
C GLY A 24 4.40 -13.18 -0.03
N GLN A 25 4.66 -13.35 -1.32
CA GLN A 25 6.00 -13.48 -1.89
C GLN A 25 6.73 -12.13 -1.96
N LYS A 26 5.96 -11.03 -2.03
CA LYS A 26 6.45 -9.66 -1.98
C LYS A 26 5.60 -8.82 -1.04
N THR A 27 6.23 -7.84 -0.40
CA THR A 27 5.59 -6.91 0.53
C THR A 27 5.49 -5.50 -0.04
N VAL A 28 4.35 -4.83 0.16
CA VAL A 28 4.08 -3.49 -0.37
C VAL A 28 3.57 -2.59 0.74
N PHE A 29 4.23 -1.47 1.01
CA PHE A 29 3.77 -0.48 1.99
C PHE A 29 3.07 0.70 1.31
N LEU A 30 1.87 1.03 1.79
CA LEU A 30 1.04 2.13 1.24
C LEU A 30 1.25 3.43 2.02
N ALA A 31 2.37 4.09 1.78
CA ALA A 31 2.68 5.41 2.34
C ALA A 31 1.83 6.50 1.67
N GLY A 32 1.34 7.46 2.45
CA GLY A 32 0.61 8.60 1.92
C GLY A 32 -0.35 9.17 2.93
N THR A 33 -0.86 10.38 2.67
CA THR A 33 -1.77 11.04 3.60
C THR A 33 -3.05 10.22 3.79
N THR A 34 -3.62 10.30 4.99
CA THR A 34 -4.96 9.80 5.32
C THR A 34 -6.03 10.87 5.08
N SER A 35 -5.64 12.05 4.60
CA SER A 35 -6.53 13.16 4.29
C SER A 35 -7.64 12.70 3.34
N ARG A 36 -8.90 12.96 3.72
CA ARG A 36 -10.08 12.64 2.89
C ARG A 36 -9.91 13.24 1.50
N THR A 37 -9.86 12.38 0.50
CA THR A 37 -10.02 12.77 -0.90
C THR A 37 -11.51 12.83 -1.24
N SER A 38 -11.88 13.67 -2.22
CA SER A 38 -13.25 13.75 -2.74
C SER A 38 -13.64 12.56 -3.65
N GLY A 39 -12.67 11.71 -3.99
CA GLY A 39 -12.85 10.49 -4.80
C GLY A 39 -12.74 9.20 -3.99
N PRO A 40 -12.82 8.03 -4.65
CA PRO A 40 -12.66 6.72 -4.01
C PRO A 40 -11.33 6.62 -3.24
N GLU A 41 -11.30 5.76 -2.23
CA GLU A 41 -10.06 5.58 -1.44
C GLU A 41 -9.03 4.81 -2.28
N TRP A 42 -7.89 5.44 -2.57
CA TRP A 42 -6.87 4.90 -3.48
C TRP A 42 -6.21 3.60 -2.99
N ARG A 43 -6.14 3.38 -1.67
CA ARG A 43 -5.64 2.14 -1.08
C ARG A 43 -6.61 1.03 -1.34
N ASP A 44 -7.92 1.29 -1.34
CA ASP A 44 -8.93 0.29 -1.72
C ASP A 44 -8.78 -0.08 -3.20
N ILE A 45 -8.66 0.92 -4.10
CA ILE A 45 -8.41 0.70 -5.53
C ILE A 45 -7.15 -0.13 -5.73
N LEU A 46 -6.04 0.26 -5.10
CA LEU A 46 -4.76 -0.40 -5.25
C LEU A 46 -4.78 -1.82 -4.65
N THR A 47 -5.41 -1.99 -3.48
CA THR A 47 -5.58 -3.29 -2.84
C THR A 47 -6.37 -4.24 -3.73
N GLU A 48 -7.41 -3.74 -4.40
CA GLU A 48 -8.20 -4.55 -5.31
C GLU A 48 -7.44 -4.88 -6.60
N ALA A 49 -6.73 -3.90 -7.18
CA ALA A 49 -5.89 -4.14 -8.34
C ALA A 49 -4.82 -5.21 -8.08
N LEU A 50 -4.26 -5.25 -6.87
CA LEU A 50 -3.23 -6.22 -6.48
C LEU A 50 -3.80 -7.55 -5.95
N SER A 51 -5.13 -7.68 -5.83
CA SER A 51 -5.79 -8.76 -5.09
C SER A 51 -5.47 -10.16 -5.63
N HIS A 52 -5.18 -10.26 -6.91
CA HIS A 52 -4.86 -11.48 -7.64
C HIS A 52 -3.37 -11.89 -7.56
N LEU A 53 -2.49 -11.02 -7.04
CA LEU A 53 -1.05 -11.26 -6.92
C LEU A 53 -0.70 -11.83 -5.54
N PRO A 54 0.35 -12.67 -5.43
CA PRO A 54 0.78 -13.25 -4.16
C PRO A 54 1.60 -12.25 -3.34
N VAL A 55 0.98 -11.16 -2.90
CA VAL A 55 1.64 -10.07 -2.15
C VAL A 55 1.02 -9.86 -0.78
N THR A 56 1.79 -9.29 0.15
CA THR A 56 1.27 -8.74 1.41
C THR A 56 1.31 -7.22 1.34
N ILE A 57 0.16 -6.59 1.54
CA ILE A 57 -0.03 -5.14 1.47
C ILE A 57 -0.14 -4.61 2.90
N PHE A 58 0.80 -3.75 3.29
CA PHE A 58 0.78 -3.01 4.55
C PHE A 58 0.04 -1.69 4.35
N ASN A 59 -1.16 -1.60 4.92
CA ASN A 59 -2.01 -0.42 4.89
C ASN A 59 -1.94 0.30 6.25
N PRO A 60 -1.31 1.50 6.34
CA PRO A 60 -1.17 2.23 7.60
C PRO A 60 -2.47 2.87 8.11
N LEU A 61 -3.58 2.80 7.38
CA LEU A 61 -4.84 3.42 7.78
C LEU A 61 -5.37 2.82 9.09
N ARG A 62 -5.37 3.60 10.16
CA ARG A 62 -6.08 3.28 11.41
C ARG A 62 -7.51 3.80 11.34
N HIS A 63 -8.49 2.89 11.43
CA HIS A 63 -9.91 3.25 11.43
C HIS A 63 -10.41 3.85 12.76
N ASP A 64 -9.69 3.62 13.85
CA ASP A 64 -9.98 4.13 15.20
C ASP A 64 -9.22 5.42 15.52
N TRP A 65 -8.49 5.97 14.55
CA TRP A 65 -7.85 7.27 14.69
C TRP A 65 -8.89 8.39 14.70
N ASP A 66 -8.92 9.19 15.77
CA ASP A 66 -9.79 10.35 15.90
C ASP A 66 -9.03 11.63 16.29
N SER A 67 -9.73 12.77 16.31
CA SER A 67 -9.14 14.08 16.60
C SER A 67 -8.72 14.28 18.06
N SER A 68 -9.02 13.33 18.95
CA SER A 68 -8.57 13.37 20.35
C SER A 68 -7.16 12.82 20.52
N TRP A 69 -6.64 12.09 19.53
CA TRP A 69 -5.31 11.51 19.55
C TRP A 69 -4.25 12.61 19.43
N LYS A 70 -3.28 12.57 20.33
CA LYS A 70 -2.18 13.54 20.36
C LYS A 70 -0.99 12.97 19.62
N GLU A 71 -0.43 13.74 18.69
CA GLU A 71 0.85 13.44 18.03
C GLU A 71 2.02 13.70 18.99
N ASP A 72 2.02 12.98 20.11
CA ASP A 72 3.00 13.08 21.18
C ASP A 72 3.60 11.70 21.40
N ILE A 73 4.93 11.60 21.39
CA ILE A 73 5.64 10.32 21.58
C ILE A 73 5.29 9.63 22.91
N SER A 74 4.82 10.36 23.92
CA SER A 74 4.33 9.82 25.19
C SER A 74 2.93 9.21 25.09
N PHE A 75 2.15 9.55 24.06
CA PHE A 75 0.84 9.00 23.79
C PHE A 75 0.95 7.64 23.10
N SER A 76 0.68 6.57 23.85
CA SER A 76 0.91 5.19 23.38
C SER A 76 0.29 4.87 22.03
N PRO A 77 -0.96 5.28 21.70
CA PRO A 77 -1.56 4.97 20.41
C PRO A 77 -0.86 5.65 19.23
N PHE A 78 -0.36 6.88 19.40
CA PHE A 78 0.45 7.54 18.38
C PHE A 78 1.81 6.88 18.22
N ARG A 79 2.49 6.55 19.33
CA ARG A 79 3.77 5.84 19.28
C ARG A 79 3.63 4.50 18.57
N GLU A 80 2.61 3.72 18.89
CA GLU A 80 2.34 2.43 18.25
C GLU A 80 2.12 2.58 16.74
N GLN A 81 1.40 3.62 16.32
CA GLN A 81 1.22 3.92 14.90
C GLN A 81 2.56 4.23 14.22
N VAL A 82 3.39 5.10 14.81
CA VAL A 82 4.70 5.47 14.26
C VAL A 82 5.63 4.27 14.17
N GLU A 83 5.71 3.47 15.24
CA GLU A 83 6.53 2.25 15.27
C GLU A 83 6.02 1.24 14.22
N TRP A 84 4.71 1.05 14.09
CA TRP A 84 4.12 0.20 13.07
C TRP A 84 4.48 0.68 11.65
N GLU A 85 4.37 1.98 11.37
CA GLU A 85 4.70 2.53 10.06
C GLU A 85 6.19 2.37 9.71
N LEU A 86 7.08 2.57 10.68
CA LEU A 86 8.52 2.38 10.49
C LEU A 86 8.86 0.91 10.22
N ASP A 87 8.33 -0.01 11.03
CA ASP A 87 8.60 -1.45 10.91
C ASP A 87 8.07 -2.02 9.58
N MET A 88 6.87 -1.61 9.17
CA MET A 88 6.28 -2.09 7.92
C MET A 88 6.95 -1.48 6.69
N GLN A 89 7.47 -0.24 6.79
CA GLN A 89 8.29 0.37 5.73
C GLN A 89 9.62 -0.36 5.57
N GLU A 90 10.28 -0.72 6.67
CA GLU A 90 11.54 -1.48 6.62
C GLU A 90 11.35 -2.88 6.02
N GLN A 91 10.22 -3.53 6.31
CA GLN A 91 9.91 -4.86 5.77
C GLN A 91 9.41 -4.86 4.31
N ALA A 92 9.12 -3.71 3.72
CA ALA A 92 8.50 -3.65 2.39
C ALA A 92 9.51 -3.80 1.25
N ASP A 93 9.26 -4.72 0.31
CA ASP A 93 9.98 -4.78 -0.96
C ASP A 93 9.70 -3.54 -1.83
N LEU A 94 8.51 -2.94 -1.69
CA LEU A 94 8.08 -1.74 -2.40
C LEU A 94 7.33 -0.78 -1.49
N VAL A 95 7.79 0.47 -1.42
CA VAL A 95 7.07 1.57 -0.76
C VAL A 95 6.36 2.41 -1.82
N VAL A 96 5.02 2.38 -1.83
CA VAL A 96 4.18 3.22 -2.68
C VAL A 96 3.86 4.49 -1.91
N LYS A 97 4.27 5.66 -2.42
CA LYS A 97 4.01 6.96 -1.78
C LYS A 97 2.97 7.76 -2.56
N ARG A 98 1.76 7.91 -2.03
CA ARG A 98 0.80 8.94 -2.49
C ARG A 98 1.11 10.25 -1.78
N GLY A 99 1.92 11.10 -2.41
CA GLY A 99 2.15 12.47 -1.95
C GLY A 99 1.12 13.44 -2.54
N ASN A 100 0.96 14.61 -1.90
CA ASN A 100 0.30 15.76 -2.53
C ASN A 100 1.18 16.28 -3.68
N VAL A 101 1.19 15.58 -4.82
CA VAL A 101 1.85 16.01 -6.05
C VAL A 101 0.97 17.06 -6.74
N GLN A 102 0.76 18.17 -6.04
CA GLN A 102 0.24 19.41 -6.63
C GLN A 102 1.28 20.54 -6.47
N ILE A 103 2.23 20.41 -5.54
CA ILE A 103 3.26 21.42 -5.27
C ILE A 103 4.54 21.20 -6.11
N VAL A 104 4.85 19.94 -6.49
CA VAL A 104 6.14 19.60 -7.12
C VAL A 104 6.04 19.34 -8.64
N SER A 105 4.86 18.99 -9.17
CA SER A 105 4.71 18.59 -10.59
C SER A 105 4.94 19.72 -11.60
N GLN A 106 4.74 21.01 -11.23
CA GLN A 106 4.89 22.11 -12.20
C GLN A 106 6.35 22.41 -12.63
N ARG A 107 7.38 21.78 -12.04
CA ARG A 107 8.78 22.26 -12.23
C ARG A 107 9.80 21.25 -12.75
N LEU A 108 9.51 19.95 -12.86
CA LEU A 108 10.59 18.96 -13.08
C LEU A 108 10.30 17.81 -14.08
N GLY A 109 9.20 17.82 -14.84
CA GLY A 109 9.07 16.90 -15.99
C GLY A 109 9.12 15.40 -15.66
N ILE A 110 8.62 15.00 -14.50
CA ILE A 110 8.39 13.60 -14.13
C ILE A 110 6.95 13.26 -14.55
N ASP A 111 6.75 12.12 -15.21
CA ASP A 111 5.43 11.64 -15.63
C ASP A 111 4.44 11.70 -14.45
N PHE A 112 3.44 12.56 -14.60
CA PHE A 112 2.38 12.75 -13.63
C PHE A 112 1.39 11.59 -13.84
N LEU A 113 1.20 10.75 -12.81
CA LEU A 113 0.17 9.70 -12.80
C LEU A 113 -1.07 10.33 -12.16
N ASP A 114 -1.83 11.07 -12.96
CA ASP A 114 -2.96 11.90 -12.52
C ASP A 114 -4.19 11.04 -12.16
N ALA A 115 -4.27 9.83 -12.71
CA ALA A 115 -5.38 8.92 -12.48
C ALA A 115 -5.00 7.81 -11.47
N GLU A 116 -5.93 7.51 -10.58
CA GLU A 116 -5.81 6.40 -9.62
C GLU A 116 -5.58 5.05 -10.34
N GLU A 117 -6.10 4.92 -11.57
CA GLU A 117 -5.88 3.79 -12.47
C GLU A 117 -4.43 3.70 -12.99
N ASP A 118 -3.78 4.83 -13.25
CA ASP A 118 -2.39 4.88 -13.71
C ASP A 118 -1.43 4.44 -12.60
N LEU A 119 -1.71 4.84 -11.36
CA LEU A 119 -0.96 4.37 -10.19
C LEU A 119 -1.09 2.86 -10.01
N ALA A 120 -2.32 2.34 -10.09
CA ALA A 120 -2.58 0.91 -9.95
C ALA A 120 -1.86 0.08 -11.02
N GLY A 121 -1.89 0.52 -12.29
CA GLY A 121 -1.18 -0.13 -13.39
C GLY A 121 0.33 -0.11 -13.22
N ALA A 122 0.91 1.02 -12.84
CA ALA A 122 2.35 1.16 -12.62
C ALA A 122 2.85 0.27 -11.47
N VAL A 123 2.13 0.25 -10.34
CA VAL A 123 2.48 -0.58 -9.18
C VAL A 123 2.35 -2.07 -9.52
N THR A 124 1.28 -2.46 -10.21
CA THR A 124 1.08 -3.85 -10.66
C THR A 124 2.25 -4.31 -11.53
N THR A 125 2.64 -3.51 -12.52
CA THR A 125 3.77 -3.81 -13.42
C THR A 125 5.08 -3.96 -12.66
N LYS A 126 5.34 -3.06 -11.70
CA LYS A 126 6.56 -3.11 -10.87
C LYS A 126 6.62 -4.38 -10.02
N ILE A 127 5.50 -4.77 -9.39
CA ILE A 127 5.42 -5.97 -8.55
C ILE A 127 5.61 -7.23 -9.40
N GLN A 128 4.99 -7.31 -10.57
CA GLN A 128 5.15 -8.45 -11.47
C GLN A 128 6.62 -8.65 -11.87
N ARG A 129 7.33 -7.56 -12.15
CA ARG A 129 8.77 -7.61 -12.42
C ARG A 129 9.57 -8.13 -11.22
N LEU A 130 9.30 -7.63 -10.01
CA LEU A 130 9.97 -8.10 -8.78
C LEU A 130 9.71 -9.60 -8.51
N LEU A 131 8.50 -10.08 -8.81
CA LEU A 131 8.16 -11.50 -8.71
C LEU A 131 8.92 -12.36 -9.74
N GLN A 132 9.11 -11.86 -10.95
CA GLN A 132 9.91 -12.53 -12.00
C GLN A 132 11.40 -12.58 -11.66
N GLU A 133 11.94 -11.50 -11.11
CA GLU A 133 13.34 -11.42 -10.65
C GLU A 133 13.59 -12.44 -9.52
N GLN A 134 12.70 -12.51 -8.52
CA GLN A 134 12.79 -13.50 -7.43
C GLN A 134 12.67 -14.96 -7.92
N ALA A 135 11.85 -15.23 -8.94
CA ALA A 135 11.75 -16.57 -9.53
C ALA A 135 13.04 -16.97 -10.27
N SER A 136 13.71 -16.00 -10.91
CA SER A 136 14.97 -16.23 -11.62
C SER A 136 16.13 -16.49 -10.65
N ASP A 137 16.22 -15.75 -9.54
CA ASP A 137 17.28 -15.94 -8.52
C ASP A 137 17.21 -17.28 -7.77
N ARG A 138 16.06 -17.96 -7.83
CA ARG A 138 15.86 -19.29 -7.21
C ARG A 138 16.19 -20.46 -8.14
N THR A 139 16.56 -20.19 -9.39
CA THR A 139 16.90 -21.19 -10.42
C THR A 139 18.40 -21.27 -10.60
#